data_AF-A0A973WST7-F1
#
_entry.id   AF-A0A973WST7-F1
#
_cell.length_a   1.000
_cell.length_b   1.000
_cell.length_c   1.000
_cell.angle_alpha   90.00
_cell.angle_beta   90.00
_cell.angle_gamma   90.00
#
_symmetry.space_group_name_H-M   'P 1'
#
loop_
_entity.id
_entity.type
_entity.pdbx_description
1 polymer ?
#
loop_
_entity_poly.entity_id
_entity_poly.type
_entity_poly.pdbx_seq_one_letter_code
_entity_poly.pdbx_strand_id
1 'polypeptide(L)'
;MPTHNEALLEAYASCPPSARIYYTLELWQSSFDQPARVVANVGDDMAFGLEAGAPRNAGETVTFIACPFQAGYPEQKEGQPPSTTIKIDNVNRELVPKIRAAQGTREYIQVLYREYLGSDLTEPAYGPIEFELRSVQMVGASLTGTVMVKNLQNKRFPRLTRNYDYVQFPSLLA
;
A
#
# COMPACT_ATOMS: atom_id res chain seq x y z
N MET A 1 -0.28 34.64 2.73
CA MET A 1 -0.19 33.17 2.57
C MET A 1 -1.57 32.61 2.81
N PRO A 2 -2.09 31.72 1.94
CA PRO A 2 -3.39 31.11 2.16
C PRO A 2 -3.38 30.34 3.50
N THR A 3 -4.49 30.40 4.21
CA THR A 3 -4.69 29.59 5.41
C THR A 3 -4.72 28.11 5.03
N HIS A 4 -4.39 27.20 5.95
CA HIS A 4 -4.35 25.76 5.68
C HIS A 4 -5.66 25.25 5.05
N ASN A 5 -6.80 25.82 5.45
CA ASN A 5 -8.12 25.47 4.92
C ASN A 5 -8.31 25.94 3.46
N GLU A 6 -7.80 27.11 3.10
CA GLU A 6 -7.87 27.64 1.74
C GLU A 6 -6.94 26.87 0.78
N ALA A 7 -5.74 26.51 1.23
CA ALA A 7 -4.82 25.69 0.44
C ALA A 7 -5.40 24.28 0.16
N LEU A 8 -6.14 23.72 1.12
CA LEU A 8 -6.78 22.42 0.99
C LEU A 8 -8.00 22.48 0.05
N LEU A 9 -8.79 23.56 0.12
CA LEU A 9 -9.89 23.82 -0.82
C LEU A 9 -9.42 24.11 -2.25
N GLU A 10 -8.32 24.82 -2.42
CA GLU A 10 -7.70 25.09 -3.72
C GLU A 10 -7.16 23.79 -4.34
N ALA A 11 -6.52 22.92 -3.56
CA ALA A 11 -6.07 21.61 -4.01
C ALA A 11 -7.24 20.71 -4.44
N TYR A 12 -8.36 20.73 -3.70
CA TYR A 12 -9.57 20.01 -4.09
C TYR A 12 -10.27 20.60 -5.33
N ALA A 13 -10.29 21.91 -5.48
CA ALA A 13 -10.88 22.59 -6.63
C ALA A 13 -10.05 22.44 -7.91
N SER A 14 -8.73 22.28 -7.77
CA SER A 14 -7.79 22.15 -8.89
C SER A 14 -7.57 20.71 -9.35
N CYS A 15 -8.06 19.71 -8.61
CA CYS A 15 -7.95 18.31 -9.02
C CYS A 15 -8.89 18.05 -10.21
N PRO A 16 -8.36 17.80 -11.42
CA PRO A 16 -9.21 17.50 -12.57
C PRO A 16 -9.94 16.18 -12.29
N PRO A 17 -11.28 16.11 -12.38
CA PRO A 17 -12.02 14.87 -12.16
C PRO A 17 -11.69 13.74 -13.17
N SER A 18 -10.87 14.04 -14.18
CA SER A 18 -10.36 13.11 -15.20
C SER A 18 -8.95 12.57 -14.92
N ALA A 19 -8.29 12.95 -13.82
CA ALA A 19 -6.96 12.45 -13.50
C ALA A 19 -7.02 10.93 -13.27
N ARG A 20 -6.39 10.16 -14.18
CA ARG A 20 -6.34 8.70 -14.07
C ARG A 20 -5.44 8.32 -12.90
N ILE A 21 -5.99 7.57 -11.96
CA ILE A 21 -5.25 6.99 -10.84
C ILE A 21 -4.88 5.55 -11.20
N TYR A 22 -3.62 5.20 -10.96
CA TYR A 22 -3.12 3.84 -11.08
C TYR A 22 -2.89 3.26 -9.71
N TYR A 23 -3.52 2.12 -9.45
CA TYR A 23 -3.39 1.40 -8.20
C TYR A 23 -2.38 0.28 -8.37
N THR A 24 -1.37 0.23 -7.50
CA THR A 24 -0.31 -0.77 -7.58
C THR A 24 -0.20 -1.55 -6.28
N LEU A 25 0.15 -2.84 -6.40
CA LEU A 25 0.49 -3.71 -5.29
C LEU A 25 1.85 -4.36 -5.55
N GLU A 26 2.74 -4.29 -4.56
CA GLU A 26 3.96 -5.09 -4.50
C GLU A 26 3.82 -6.13 -3.39
N LEU A 27 3.86 -7.41 -3.77
CA LEU A 27 3.83 -8.54 -2.85
C LEU A 27 5.24 -9.12 -2.68
N TRP A 28 5.62 -9.35 -1.43
CA TRP A 28 6.95 -9.85 -1.08
C TRP A 28 6.92 -10.84 0.08
N GLN A 29 7.72 -11.89 -0.01
CA GLN A 29 8.07 -12.80 1.07
C GLN A 29 9.46 -13.38 0.77
N SER A 30 10.19 -13.87 1.79
CA SER A 30 11.55 -14.42 1.59
C SER A 30 11.64 -15.62 0.64
N SER A 31 10.53 -16.31 0.37
CA SER A 31 10.48 -17.41 -0.60
C SER A 31 10.43 -16.96 -2.07
N PHE A 32 10.26 -15.67 -2.34
CA PHE A 32 10.13 -15.15 -3.69
C PHE A 32 11.51 -14.81 -4.25
N ASP A 33 11.80 -15.26 -5.47
CA ASP A 33 13.04 -14.87 -6.17
C ASP A 33 13.07 -13.35 -6.45
N GLN A 34 11.89 -12.78 -6.72
CA GLN A 34 11.70 -11.35 -6.97
C GLN A 34 10.30 -10.89 -6.52
N PRO A 35 10.13 -9.62 -6.10
CA PRO A 35 8.82 -9.07 -5.75
C PRO A 35 7.79 -9.28 -6.86
N ALA A 36 6.54 -9.57 -6.50
CA ALA A 36 5.45 -9.61 -7.46
C ALA A 36 4.79 -8.24 -7.50
N ARG A 37 4.81 -7.58 -8.66
CA ARG A 37 4.35 -6.21 -8.85
C ARG A 37 3.19 -6.20 -9.82
N VAL A 38 2.03 -5.73 -9.38
CA VAL A 38 0.81 -5.67 -10.19
C VAL A 38 0.18 -4.29 -10.19
N VAL A 39 -0.41 -3.91 -11.32
CA VAL A 39 -1.12 -2.65 -11.51
C VAL A 39 -2.54 -2.93 -12.02
N ALA A 40 -3.52 -2.25 -11.44
CA ALA A 40 -4.91 -2.27 -11.88
C ALA A 40 -5.23 -1.04 -12.74
N ASN A 41 -6.38 -1.10 -13.43
CA ASN A 41 -6.90 -0.02 -14.28
C ASN A 41 -6.04 0.30 -15.53
N VAL A 42 -5.35 -0.72 -16.07
CA VAL A 42 -4.49 -0.62 -17.25
C VAL A 42 -4.75 -1.78 -18.21
N GLY A 43 -4.47 -1.57 -19.50
CA GLY A 43 -4.55 -2.62 -20.53
C GLY A 43 -3.25 -3.41 -20.72
N ASP A 44 -2.11 -2.79 -20.40
CA ASP A 44 -0.76 -3.33 -20.63
C ASP A 44 0.14 -3.05 -19.41
N ASP A 45 1.25 -3.79 -19.32
CA ASP A 45 2.26 -3.61 -18.28
C ASP A 45 2.84 -2.19 -18.31
N MET A 46 3.05 -1.60 -17.15
CA MET A 46 3.49 -0.21 -17.02
C MET A 46 4.67 -0.08 -16.06
N ALA A 47 5.54 0.89 -16.31
CA ALA A 47 6.68 1.19 -15.47
C ALA A 47 6.36 2.35 -14.51
N PHE A 48 6.72 2.18 -13.24
CA PHE A 48 6.51 3.18 -12.19
C PHE A 48 7.79 3.33 -11.36
N GLY A 49 8.09 4.57 -10.95
CA GLY A 49 9.20 4.87 -10.05
C GLY A 49 8.86 4.55 -8.59
N LEU A 50 9.83 3.98 -7.88
CA LEU A 50 9.71 3.68 -6.46
C LEU A 50 10.34 4.78 -5.61
N GLU A 51 9.76 5.02 -4.45
CA GLU A 51 10.30 5.99 -3.48
C GLU A 51 11.72 5.61 -3.03
N ALA A 52 12.54 6.61 -2.69
CA ALA A 52 13.92 6.39 -2.24
C ALA A 52 14.02 5.55 -0.94
N GLY A 53 12.92 5.40 -0.20
CA GLY A 53 12.82 4.56 0.99
C GLY A 53 12.25 3.16 0.74
N ALA A 54 11.99 2.78 -0.52
CA ALA A 54 11.36 1.51 -0.83
C ALA A 54 12.22 0.35 -0.32
N PRO A 55 11.65 -0.69 0.31
CA PRO A 55 12.46 -1.79 0.84
C PRO A 55 13.20 -2.61 -0.23
N ARG A 56 12.78 -2.50 -1.50
CA ARG A 56 13.41 -3.13 -2.66
C ARG A 56 13.41 -2.13 -3.81
N ASN A 57 14.50 -2.09 -4.59
CA ASN A 57 14.66 -1.22 -5.77
C ASN A 57 14.39 0.28 -5.48
N ALA A 58 14.90 0.77 -4.34
CA ALA A 58 14.72 2.16 -3.91
C ALA A 58 15.18 3.17 -4.96
N GLY A 59 14.29 4.11 -5.34
CA GLY A 59 14.57 5.15 -6.33
C GLY A 59 14.63 4.65 -7.78
N GLU A 60 14.39 3.37 -8.05
CA GLU A 60 14.41 2.81 -9.40
C GLU A 60 13.01 2.82 -10.03
N THR A 61 12.98 2.88 -11.35
CA THR A 61 11.76 2.63 -12.13
C THR A 61 11.65 1.14 -12.45
N VAL A 62 10.52 0.55 -12.08
CA VAL A 62 10.28 -0.89 -12.18
C VAL A 62 8.97 -1.18 -12.91
N THR A 63 8.90 -2.33 -13.58
CA THR A 63 7.69 -2.75 -14.29
C THR A 63 6.69 -3.41 -13.34
N PHE A 64 5.43 -2.98 -13.44
CA PHE A 64 4.26 -3.59 -12.82
C PHE A 64 3.42 -4.26 -13.91
N ILE A 65 2.97 -5.47 -13.61
CA ILE A 65 2.24 -6.31 -14.56
C ILE A 65 0.75 -5.96 -14.51
N ALA A 66 0.12 -5.80 -15.67
CA ALA A 66 -1.30 -5.52 -15.79
C ALA A 66 -2.11 -6.70 -15.24
N CYS A 67 -2.74 -6.49 -14.09
CA CYS A 67 -3.47 -7.53 -13.40
C CYS A 67 -4.62 -6.90 -12.60
N PRO A 68 -5.88 -7.21 -12.96
CA PRO A 68 -7.02 -6.62 -12.27
C PRO A 68 -7.06 -7.11 -10.83
N PHE A 69 -7.15 -6.16 -9.90
CA PHE A 69 -7.44 -6.46 -8.50
C PHE A 69 -8.49 -5.50 -7.96
N GLN A 70 -9.18 -5.96 -6.93
CA GLN A 70 -10.21 -5.22 -6.22
C GLN A 70 -10.00 -5.40 -4.72
N ALA A 71 -10.26 -4.33 -3.96
CA ALA A 71 -10.24 -4.36 -2.51
C ALA A 71 -11.49 -3.68 -1.96
N GLY A 72 -12.03 -4.21 -0.87
CA GLY A 72 -13.05 -3.50 -0.10
C GLY A 72 -12.44 -2.38 0.73
N TYR A 73 -13.27 -1.50 1.27
CA TYR A 73 -12.84 -0.61 2.34
C TYR A 73 -12.47 -1.42 3.59
N PRO A 74 -11.41 -1.05 4.32
CA PRO A 74 -11.08 -1.70 5.58
C PRO A 74 -12.24 -1.65 6.57
N GLU A 75 -12.65 -2.81 7.07
CA GLU A 75 -13.63 -2.86 8.16
C GLU A 75 -13.00 -2.29 9.43
N GLN A 76 -13.70 -1.34 10.06
CA GLN A 76 -13.37 -0.88 11.40
C GLN A 76 -14.20 -1.65 12.41
N LYS A 77 -13.55 -2.55 13.14
CA LYS A 77 -14.11 -3.25 14.30
C LYS A 77 -13.32 -2.83 15.54
N GLU A 78 -14.04 -2.53 16.62
CA GLU A 78 -13.43 -2.10 17.88
C GLU A 78 -12.46 -3.19 18.40
N GLY A 79 -11.24 -2.77 18.74
CA GLY A 79 -10.19 -3.67 19.26
C GLY A 79 -9.43 -4.50 18.23
N GLN A 80 -9.76 -4.44 16.93
CA GLN A 80 -9.03 -5.15 15.87
C GLN A 80 -8.35 -4.16 14.90
N PRO A 81 -7.15 -4.46 14.38
CA PRO A 81 -6.56 -3.66 13.32
C PRO A 81 -7.47 -3.68 12.07
N PRO A 82 -7.59 -2.56 11.34
CA PRO A 82 -8.38 -2.51 10.12
C PRO A 82 -7.92 -3.58 9.13
N SER A 83 -8.87 -4.35 8.62
CA SER A 83 -8.62 -5.41 7.65
C SER A 83 -9.57 -5.30 6.48
N THR A 84 -9.12 -5.70 5.30
CA THR A 84 -9.95 -5.77 4.09
C THR A 84 -9.63 -7.05 3.32
N THR A 85 -10.57 -7.45 2.47
CA THR A 85 -10.35 -8.56 1.53
C THR A 85 -9.88 -7.98 0.22
N ILE A 86 -8.73 -8.48 -0.26
CA ILE A 86 -8.26 -8.24 -1.62
C ILE A 86 -8.57 -9.46 -2.49
N LYS A 87 -8.97 -9.19 -3.73
CA LYS A 87 -9.11 -10.18 -4.78
C LYS A 87 -8.22 -9.76 -5.94
N ILE A 88 -7.34 -10.64 -6.38
CA ILE A 88 -6.48 -10.45 -7.54
C ILE A 88 -6.88 -11.53 -8.56
N ASP A 89 -7.32 -11.11 -9.74
CA ASP A 89 -7.75 -12.01 -10.81
C ASP A 89 -6.65 -12.11 -11.89
N ASN A 90 -6.62 -13.22 -12.63
CA ASN A 90 -5.62 -13.49 -13.66
C ASN A 90 -4.18 -13.65 -13.12
N VAL A 91 -4.03 -14.29 -11.95
CA VAL A 91 -2.74 -14.44 -11.25
C VAL A 91 -1.84 -15.56 -11.79
N ASN A 92 -2.28 -16.28 -12.85
CA ASN A 92 -1.77 -17.59 -13.23
C ASN A 92 -0.28 -17.65 -13.51
N ARG A 93 0.30 -16.63 -14.15
CA ARG A 93 1.68 -16.69 -14.61
C ARG A 93 2.69 -16.24 -13.54
N GLU A 94 2.33 -15.25 -12.74
CA GLU A 94 3.29 -14.51 -11.90
C GLU A 94 3.10 -14.77 -10.40
N LEU A 95 1.86 -14.87 -9.95
CA LEU A 95 1.53 -14.91 -8.54
C LEU A 95 1.30 -16.34 -8.04
N VAL A 96 0.72 -17.22 -8.84
CA VAL A 96 0.51 -18.64 -8.46
C VAL A 96 1.78 -19.35 -7.99
N PRO A 97 2.91 -19.34 -8.72
CA PRO A 97 4.12 -20.06 -8.27
C PRO A 97 4.68 -19.45 -6.98
N LYS A 98 4.67 -18.13 -6.86
CA LYS A 98 5.16 -17.40 -5.68
C LYS A 98 4.32 -17.70 -4.44
N ILE A 99 2.99 -17.67 -4.57
CA ILE A 99 2.07 -17.98 -3.45
C ILE A 99 2.19 -19.44 -3.01
N ARG A 100 2.40 -20.38 -3.94
CA ARG A 100 2.68 -21.79 -3.59
C ARG A 100 4.00 -21.94 -2.83
N ALA A 101 5.06 -21.24 -3.25
CA ALA A 101 6.31 -21.20 -2.50
C ALA A 101 6.10 -20.60 -1.10
N ALA A 102 5.23 -19.58 -0.99
CA ALA A 102 4.93 -18.93 0.28
C ALA A 102 4.29 -19.82 1.32
N GLN A 103 3.45 -20.77 0.89
CA GLN A 103 2.76 -21.70 1.78
C GLN A 103 3.73 -22.64 2.53
N GLY A 104 4.95 -22.83 2.02
CA GLY A 104 6.00 -23.59 2.70
C GLY A 104 6.72 -22.83 3.82
N THR A 105 6.54 -21.51 3.91
CA THR A 105 7.29 -20.63 4.81
C THR A 105 6.40 -20.06 5.91
N ARG A 106 6.89 -20.05 7.15
CA ARG A 106 6.20 -19.46 8.31
C ARG A 106 6.42 -17.94 8.40
N GLU A 107 6.15 -17.24 7.30
CA GLU A 107 6.28 -15.78 7.19
C GLU A 107 5.03 -15.21 6.51
N TYR A 108 4.54 -14.06 6.95
CA TYR A 108 3.45 -13.40 6.24
C TYR A 108 3.95 -12.74 4.96
N ILE A 109 3.13 -12.76 3.91
CA ILE A 109 3.42 -12.01 2.68
C ILE A 109 3.18 -10.52 2.96
N GLN A 110 4.20 -9.71 2.76
CA GLN A 110 4.13 -8.26 2.83
C GLN A 110 3.46 -7.74 1.55
N VAL A 111 2.55 -6.80 1.70
CA VAL A 111 1.88 -6.13 0.58
C VAL A 111 2.09 -4.63 0.72
N LEU A 112 2.69 -4.00 -0.28
CA LEU A 112 2.82 -2.55 -0.37
C LEU A 112 1.84 -2.00 -1.40
N TYR A 113 1.01 -1.06 -0.97
CA TYR A 113 0.08 -0.35 -1.83
C TYR A 113 0.57 1.05 -2.15
N ARG A 114 0.51 1.43 -3.43
CA ARG A 114 0.83 2.79 -3.91
C ARG A 114 -0.18 3.24 -4.95
N GLU A 115 -0.42 4.54 -4.99
CA GLU A 115 -1.20 5.19 -6.03
C GLU A 115 -0.33 6.16 -6.81
N TYR A 116 -0.46 6.12 -8.14
CA TYR A 116 0.20 7.05 -9.04
C TYR A 116 -0.85 7.87 -9.78
N LEU A 117 -0.53 9.12 -10.04
CA LEU A 117 -1.36 9.99 -10.87
C LEU A 117 -0.86 9.91 -12.30
N GLY A 118 -1.74 9.90 -13.29
CA GLY A 118 -1.32 9.89 -14.70
C GLY A 118 -0.50 11.10 -15.13
N SER A 119 -0.46 12.16 -14.33
CA SER A 119 0.44 13.30 -14.52
C SER A 119 1.89 12.99 -14.11
N ASP A 120 2.12 12.06 -13.19
CA ASP A 120 3.45 11.70 -12.69
C ASP A 120 3.51 10.23 -12.24
N LEU A 121 4.34 9.45 -12.95
CA LEU A 121 4.58 8.04 -12.68
C LEU A 121 5.95 7.79 -12.02
N THR A 122 6.73 8.85 -11.78
CA THR A 122 8.10 8.76 -11.25
C THR A 122 8.13 8.59 -9.74
N GLU A 123 7.08 9.02 -9.04
CA GLU A 123 6.90 8.84 -7.62
C GLU A 123 5.44 8.56 -7.25
N PRO A 124 5.18 7.80 -6.17
CA PRO A 124 3.82 7.55 -5.73
C PRO A 124 3.20 8.83 -5.15
N ALA A 125 2.02 9.20 -5.66
CA ALA A 125 1.24 10.31 -5.12
C ALA A 125 0.62 9.96 -3.75
N TYR A 126 0.40 8.68 -3.48
CA TYR A 126 -0.07 8.18 -2.19
C TYR A 126 0.58 6.83 -1.84
N GLY A 127 0.86 6.66 -0.54
CA GLY A 127 1.60 5.50 -0.03
C GLY A 127 3.11 5.78 0.09
N PRO A 128 3.95 4.74 0.26
CA PRO A 128 3.58 3.32 0.35
C PRO A 128 2.82 3.00 1.65
N ILE A 129 1.76 2.19 1.56
CA ILE A 129 1.08 1.61 2.73
C ILE A 129 1.44 0.14 2.85
N GLU A 130 1.92 -0.24 4.04
CA GLU A 130 2.26 -1.62 4.34
C GLU A 130 1.07 -2.40 4.91
N PHE A 131 0.83 -3.56 4.32
CA PHE A 131 -0.12 -4.56 4.79
C PHE A 131 0.54 -5.93 4.95
N GLU A 132 -0.07 -6.76 5.79
CA GLU A 132 0.22 -8.18 5.88
C GLU A 132 -0.93 -8.96 5.28
N LEU A 133 -0.64 -9.79 4.28
CA LEU A 133 -1.61 -10.70 3.69
C LEU A 133 -1.73 -11.96 4.55
N ARG A 134 -2.95 -12.21 5.02
CA ARG A 134 -3.35 -13.35 5.84
C ARG A 134 -4.41 -14.16 5.11
N SER A 135 -4.50 -15.44 5.44
CA SER A 135 -5.56 -16.33 4.97
C SER A 135 -5.78 -16.28 3.46
N VAL A 136 -4.78 -16.75 2.68
CA VAL A 136 -4.85 -16.77 1.22
C VAL A 136 -5.64 -17.99 0.74
N GLN A 137 -6.67 -17.76 -0.07
CA GLN A 137 -7.39 -18.80 -0.80
C GLN A 137 -7.21 -18.60 -2.31
N MET A 138 -6.97 -19.71 -3.00
CA MET A 138 -6.81 -19.76 -4.46
C MET A 138 -7.96 -20.55 -5.07
N VAL A 139 -8.70 -19.95 -6.00
CA VAL A 139 -9.75 -20.61 -6.77
C VAL A 139 -9.49 -20.37 -8.24
N GLY A 140 -9.01 -21.40 -8.96
CA GLY A 140 -8.60 -21.28 -10.34
C GLY A 140 -7.49 -20.24 -10.51
N ALA A 141 -7.75 -19.21 -11.32
CA ALA A 141 -6.84 -18.10 -11.62
C ALA A 141 -7.09 -16.85 -10.76
N SER A 142 -7.89 -16.99 -9.69
CA SER A 142 -8.23 -15.91 -8.77
C SER A 142 -7.62 -16.19 -7.40
N LEU A 143 -6.95 -15.17 -6.85
CA LEU A 143 -6.43 -15.14 -5.50
C LEU A 143 -7.32 -14.24 -4.65
N THR A 144 -7.80 -14.76 -3.53
CA THR A 144 -8.48 -13.96 -2.50
C THR A 144 -7.68 -14.05 -1.22
N GLY A 145 -7.54 -12.95 -0.49
CA GLY A 145 -6.94 -13.00 0.83
C GLY A 145 -7.29 -11.78 1.67
N THR A 146 -7.13 -11.93 2.98
CA THR A 146 -7.41 -10.86 3.93
C THR A 146 -6.12 -10.09 4.21
N VAL A 147 -6.07 -8.82 3.84
CA VAL A 147 -4.97 -7.94 4.22
C VAL A 147 -5.30 -7.19 5.50
N MET A 148 -4.29 -7.05 6.35
CA MET A 148 -4.37 -6.27 7.58
C MET A 148 -3.31 -5.18 7.53
N VAL A 149 -3.66 -3.95 7.94
CA VAL A 149 -2.69 -2.85 8.00
C VAL A 149 -1.56 -3.24 8.94
N LYS A 150 -0.33 -3.25 8.44
CA LYS A 150 0.82 -3.56 9.25
C LYS A 150 1.04 -2.41 10.22
N ASN A 151 0.95 -2.72 11.51
CA ASN A 151 1.42 -1.87 12.59
C ASN A 151 0.67 -0.53 12.77
N LEU A 152 -0.65 -0.50 12.63
CA LEU A 152 -1.43 0.70 13.00
C LEU A 152 -1.40 0.94 14.53
N GLN A 153 -1.43 -0.14 15.33
CA GLN A 153 -1.49 -0.07 16.79
C GLN A 153 -0.17 0.37 17.47
N ASN A 154 1.00 0.14 16.85
CA ASN A 154 2.29 0.65 17.38
C ASN A 154 2.88 1.80 16.57
N LYS A 155 2.16 2.33 15.57
CA LYS A 155 2.48 3.66 15.04
C LYS A 155 2.12 4.68 16.12
N ARG A 156 3.12 5.02 16.95
CA ARG A 156 3.03 6.10 17.94
C ARG A 156 2.47 7.35 17.25
N PHE A 157 1.26 7.71 17.63
CA PHE A 157 0.61 8.93 17.21
C PHE A 157 0.35 9.76 18.47
N PRO A 158 0.87 11.01 18.56
CA PRO A 158 1.66 11.76 17.57
C PRO A 158 3.11 11.27 17.36
N ARG A 159 3.72 11.60 16.21
CA ARG A 159 5.14 11.35 15.84
C ARG A 159 6.18 12.08 16.72
N LEU A 160 5.73 12.78 17.77
CA LEU A 160 6.62 13.30 18.81
C LEU A 160 7.00 12.11 19.71
N THR A 161 8.19 11.55 19.48
CA THR A 161 8.91 10.79 20.49
C THR A 161 9.24 11.71 21.66
N ARG A 162 8.26 12.10 22.47
CA ARG A 162 8.45 12.58 23.85
C ARG A 162 7.21 12.18 24.64
N ASN A 163 7.41 11.41 25.70
CA ASN A 163 6.56 11.53 26.87
C ASN A 163 6.38 13.03 27.11
N TYR A 164 5.15 13.49 27.39
CA TYR A 164 4.92 14.88 27.75
C TYR A 164 5.94 15.30 28.82
N ASP A 165 6.94 16.08 28.42
CA ASP A 165 8.02 16.50 29.30
C ASP A 165 7.77 17.95 29.70
N TYR A 166 8.18 18.29 30.93
CA TYR A 166 8.01 19.63 31.49
C TYR A 166 8.86 20.69 30.76
N VAL A 167 9.74 20.28 29.84
CA VAL A 167 10.60 21.16 29.04
C VAL A 167 9.85 21.65 27.79
N GLN A 168 9.04 20.80 27.16
CA GLN A 168 8.19 21.13 26.01
C GLN A 168 6.81 21.65 26.41
N PHE A 169 6.29 21.22 27.56
CA PHE A 169 4.96 21.60 28.04
C PHE A 169 5.03 22.09 29.50
N PRO A 170 5.50 23.34 29.74
CA PRO A 170 5.66 23.90 31.10
C PRO A 170 4.36 23.97 31.90
N SER A 171 3.20 23.96 31.22
CA SER A 171 1.87 23.96 31.83
C SER A 171 1.49 22.66 32.53
N LEU A 172 2.28 21.59 32.42
CA LEU A 172 2.08 20.34 33.16
C LEU A 172 2.47 20.44 34.64
N LEU A 173 3.12 21.52 35.07
CA LEU A 173 3.48 21.79 36.47
C LEU A 173 2.37 22.51 37.26
N ALA A 174 1.14 22.56 36.74
CA ALA A 174 -0.01 23.12 37.45
C ALA A 174 -0.69 22.09 38.36
#